data_AF-A0A3D5Y944-F1
#
_entry.id   AF-A0A3D5Y944-F1
#
_cell.length_a   1.000
_cell.length_b   1.000
_cell.length_c   1.000
_cell.angle_alpha   90.00
_cell.angle_beta   90.00
_cell.angle_gamma   90.00
#
_symmetry.space_group_name_H-M   'P 1'
#
loop_
_entity.id
_entity.type
_entity.pdbx_description
1 polymer ?
#
loop_
_entity_poly.entity_id
_entity_poly.type
_entity_poly.pdbx_seq_one_letter_code
_entity_poly.pdbx_strand_id
1 'polypeptide(L)' 'MSEVFVRLHITPLAEGGYLATSSILPGLVAQGRTIAETIEIAHDVAKKLIESFEEHGDPLPAGIIKPENDIDIDIAVGI' A
#
# COMPACT_ATOMS: atom_id res chain seq x y z
N MET A 1 4.66 -17.98 4.48
CA MET A 1 4.11 -16.72 3.95
C MET A 1 5.10 -15.64 4.29
N SER A 2 5.59 -14.91 3.29
CA SER A 2 6.47 -13.77 3.51
C SER A 2 5.61 -12.52 3.62
N GLU A 3 5.61 -11.87 4.77
CA GLU A 3 4.92 -10.60 4.94
C GLU A 3 5.85 -9.46 4.54
N VAL A 4 5.30 -8.46 3.86
CA VAL A 4 6.06 -7.31 3.38
C VAL A 4 5.31 -6.01 3.62
N PHE A 5 6.07 -4.93 3.79
CA PHE A 5 5.58 -3.59 4.04
C PHE A 5 5.72 -2.74 2.79
N VAL A 6 4.61 -2.13 2.39
CA VAL A 6 4.55 -1.15 1.32
C VAL A 6 4.20 0.20 1.93
N ARG A 7 5.11 1.18 1.80
CA ARG A 7 4.85 2.55 2.25
C ARG A 7 3.82 3.20 1.30
N LEU A 8 2.71 3.67 1.87
CA LEU A 8 1.73 4.48 1.16
C LEU A 8 1.99 5.97 1.37
N HIS A 9 1.77 6.75 0.31
CA HIS A 9 1.61 8.19 0.35
C HIS A 9 0.13 8.51 0.19
N ILE A 10 -0.48 9.09 1.22
CA ILE A 10 -1.90 9.46 1.24
C ILE A 10 -2.05 10.95 0.97
N THR A 11 -2.85 11.31 -0.02
CA THR A 11 -3.15 12.69 -0.40
C THR A 11 -4.66 12.94 -0.33
N PRO A 12 -5.14 13.96 0.41
CA PRO A 12 -6.55 14.35 0.36
C PRO A 12 -6.89 14.98 -0.99
N LEU A 13 -8.09 14.70 -1.48
CA LEU A 13 -8.56 15.21 -2.78
C LEU A 13 -9.48 16.43 -2.61
N ALA A 14 -9.42 17.36 -3.56
CA ALA A 14 -10.19 18.61 -3.51
C ALA A 14 -11.72 18.38 -3.54
N GLU A 15 -12.16 17.31 -4.21
CA GLU A 15 -13.55 16.86 -4.29
C GLU A 15 -14.01 16.03 -3.08
N GLY A 16 -13.11 15.78 -2.13
CA GLY A 16 -13.32 14.88 -0.99
C GLY A 16 -12.72 13.49 -1.23
N GLY A 17 -12.46 12.77 -0.13
CA GLY A 17 -11.78 11.48 -0.14
C GLY A 17 -10.25 11.59 -0.17
N TYR A 18 -9.61 10.45 -0.42
CA TYR A 18 -8.16 10.28 -0.32
C TYR A 18 -7.63 9.40 -1.46
N LEU A 19 -6.43 9.75 -1.95
CA LEU A 19 -5.65 9.00 -2.91
C LEU A 19 -4.45 8.37 -2.21
N ALA A 20 -4.26 7.06 -2.37
CA ALA A 20 -3.06 6.34 -1.99
C ALA A 20 -2.22 6.04 -3.23
N THR A 21 -0.93 6.34 -3.13
CA THR A 21 0.10 5.94 -4.11
C THR A 21 1.30 5.37 -3.38
N SER A 22 2.21 4.70 -4.09
CA SER A 22 3.51 4.31 -3.54
C SER A 22 4.64 4.68 -4.49
N SER A 23 5.66 5.36 -3.98
CA SER A 23 6.90 5.60 -4.73
C SER A 23 7.75 4.32 -4.86
N ILE A 24 7.46 3.30 -4.06
CA ILE A 24 8.23 2.05 -4.00
C ILE A 24 7.59 0.96 -4.84
N LEU A 25 6.26 0.84 -4.83
CA LEU A 25 5.54 -0.18 -5.59
C LEU A 25 4.87 0.46 -6.82
N PRO A 26 5.49 0.36 -8.02
CA PRO A 26 4.96 0.98 -9.21
C PRO A 26 3.58 0.43 -9.57
N GLY A 27 2.70 1.31 -10.05
CA GLY A 27 1.33 0.94 -10.40
C GLY A 27 0.36 0.89 -9.22
N LEU A 28 0.83 1.06 -7.98
CA LEU A 28 -0.07 1.19 -6.83
C LEU A 28 -0.75 2.55 -6.86
N VAL A 29 -2.04 2.54 -7.19
CA VAL A 29 -2.95 3.67 -7.10
C VAL A 29 -4.27 3.18 -6.54
N ALA A 30 -4.76 3.81 -5.48
CA ALA A 30 -6.05 3.49 -4.88
C ALA A 30 -6.73 4.77 -4.37
N GLN A 31 -8.05 4.84 -4.47
CA GLN A 31 -8.81 6.00 -3.99
C GLN A 31 -10.01 5.51 -3.18
N GLY A 32 -10.29 6.19 -2.07
CA GLY A 32 -11.44 5.92 -1.22
C GLY A 32 -11.99 7.19 -0.58
N ARG A 33 -13.16 7.07 0.03
CA ARG A 33 -13.86 8.17 0.71
C ARG A 33 -13.26 8.49 2.08
N THR A 34 -12.62 7.52 2.71
CA THR A 34 -11.92 7.65 4.00
C THR A 34 -10.52 7.08 3.91
N ILE A 35 -9.64 7.44 4.85
CA ILE A 35 -8.27 6.88 4.90
C ILE A 35 -8.32 5.36 5.07
N ALA A 36 -9.19 4.85 5.95
CA ALA A 36 -9.34 3.40 6.18
C ALA A 36 -9.76 2.67 4.89
N GLU A 37 -10.80 3.14 4.20
CA GLU A 37 -11.27 2.56 2.93
C GLU A 37 -10.16 2.62 1.87
N THR A 38 -9.42 3.73 1.81
CA THR A 38 -8.31 3.90 0.85
C THR A 38 -7.18 2.91 1.12
N ILE A 39 -6.85 2.65 2.40
CA ILE A 39 -5.83 1.67 2.79
C ILE A 39 -6.28 0.25 2.45
N GLU A 40 -7.54 -0.10 2.68
CA GLU A 40 -8.08 -1.42 2.29
C GLU A 40 -7.94 -1.67 0.79
N ILE A 41 -8.33 -0.69 -0.03
CA ILE A 41 -8.19 -0.78 -1.50
C ILE A 41 -6.71 -0.85 -1.89
N ALA A 42 -5.86 -0.02 -1.29
CA ALA A 42 -4.42 -0.01 -1.56
C ALA A 42 -3.77 -1.35 -1.23
N HIS A 43 -4.19 -2.01 -0.15
CA HIS A 43 -3.72 -3.33 0.24
C HIS A 43 -4.04 -4.39 -0.83
N ASP A 44 -5.29 -4.43 -1.30
CA ASP A 44 -5.70 -5.37 -2.34
C ASP A 44 -4.95 -5.15 -3.66
N VAL A 45 -4.71 -3.90 -4.03
CA VAL A 45 -3.90 -3.55 -5.21
C VAL A 45 -2.44 -3.97 -5.01
N ALA A 46 -1.85 -3.68 -3.86
CA ALA A 46 -0.47 -4.05 -3.54
C ALA A 46 -0.26 -5.56 -3.64
N LYS A 47 -1.19 -6.35 -3.08
CA LYS A 47 -1.15 -7.80 -3.13
C LYS A 47 -1.12 -8.32 -4.57
N LYS A 48 -2.05 -7.86 -5.42
CA LYS A 48 -2.11 -8.28 -6.83
C LYS A 48 -0.85 -7.90 -7.61
N LEU A 49 -0.29 -6.72 -7.34
CA LEU A 49 0.96 -6.31 -7.97
C LEU A 49 2.10 -7.24 -7.56
N ILE A 50 2.26 -7.50 -6.26
CA ILE A 50 3.30 -8.41 -5.74
C ILE A 50 3.14 -9.83 -6.32
N GLU A 51 1.92 -10.37 -6.34
CA GLU A 51 1.62 -11.65 -6.96
C GLU A 51 2.05 -11.66 -8.43
N SER A 52 1.75 -10.58 -9.17
CA SER A 52 2.22 -10.42 -10.56
C SER A 52 3.75 -10.42 -10.68
N PHE A 53 4.49 -9.73 -9.80
CA PHE A 53 5.97 -9.77 -9.81
C PHE A 53 6.47 -11.21 -9.61
N GLU A 54 5.90 -11.94 -8.65
CA GLU A 54 6.26 -13.32 -8.35
C GLU A 54 5.95 -14.27 -9.53
N GLU A 55 4.79 -14.11 -10.17
CA GLU A 55 4.37 -14.92 -11.31
C GLU A 55 5.27 -14.72 -12.55
N HIS A 56 5.75 -13.50 -12.77
CA HIS A 56 6.64 -13.17 -13.90
C HIS A 56 8.13 -13.43 -13.59
N GLY A 57 8.47 -13.74 -12.33
CA GLY A 57 9.84 -13.91 -11.88
C GLY A 57 10.63 -12.59 -11.80
N ASP A 58 9.93 -11.46 -11.76
CA ASP A 58 10.54 -10.15 -11.60
C ASP A 58 10.93 -9.91 -10.14
N PRO A 59 12.08 -9.30 -9.87
CA PRO A 59 12.47 -8.98 -8.51
C PRO A 59 11.53 -7.92 -7.93
N LEU A 60 11.10 -8.13 -6.68
CA LEU A 60 10.36 -7.11 -5.94
C LEU A 60 11.17 -5.81 -5.81
N PRO A 61 10.53 -4.63 -5.90
CA PRO A 61 11.21 -3.35 -5.74
C PRO A 61 12.01 -3.25 -4.43
N ALA A 62 13.22 -2.67 -4.50
CA ALA A 62 14.18 -2.64 -3.39
C ALA A 62 13.73 -1.86 -2.13
N GLY A 63 12.60 -1.15 -2.17
CA GLY A 63 12.04 -0.47 -1.00
C GLY A 63 10.96 -1.27 -0.26
N ILE A 64 10.64 -2.49 -0.72
CA ILE A 64 9.72 -3.37 0.00
C ILE A 64 10.45 -3.95 1.21
N ILE A 65 9.95 -3.63 2.40
CA ILE A 65 10.60 -3.96 3.67
C ILE A 65 9.98 -5.24 4.22
N LYS A 66 10.79 -6.12 4.82
CA LYS A 66 10.29 -7.24 5.64
C LYS A 66 10.25 -6.79 7.10
N PRO A 67 9.28 -7.23 7.92
CA PRO A 67 9.31 -6.95 9.35
C PRO A 67 10.46 -7.75 9.99
N GLU A 68 11.60 -7.11 10.21
CA GLU A 68 12.77 -7.74 10.85
C GLU A 68 12.93 -7.31 12.32
N ASN A 69 12.26 -6.24 12.73
CA ASN A 69 12.37 -5.61 14.05
C ASN A 69 11.00 -5.12 14.55
N ASP A 70 10.97 -4.55 15.77
CA ASP A 70 9.80 -3.86 16.33
C ASP A 70 9.41 -2.63 15.49
N ILE A 71 8.11 -2.40 15.27
CA ILE A 71 7.58 -1.36 14.39
C ILE A 71 6.31 -0.74 15.00
N ASP A 72 6.28 0.58 15.12
CA ASP A 72 5.08 1.36 15.41
C ASP A 72 4.37 1.76 14.10
N ILE A 73 3.04 1.59 14.07
CA ILE A 73 2.21 1.94 12.90
C ILE A 73 0.92 2.61 13.37
N ASP A 74 0.67 3.81 12.85
CA ASP A 74 -0.61 4.50 13.02
C ASP A 74 -1.68 3.85 12.14
N ILE A 75 -2.85 3.58 12.72
CA ILE A 75 -4.00 3.04 12.01
C ILE A 75 -5.15 4.06 11.97
N ALA A 76 -5.82 4.14 10.83
CA ALA A 76 -7.02 4.96 10.69
C ALA A 76 -8.19 4.28 11.41
N VAL A 77 -8.82 4.99 12.34
CA VAL A 77 -10.02 4.54 13.05
C VAL A 77 -11.15 5.54 12.78
N GLY A 78 -12.25 5.06 12.21
CA GLY A 78 -13.46 5.87 12.05
C GLY A 78 -14.15 6.06 13.40
N ILE A 79 -14.48 7.30 13.75
CA ILE A 79 -15.29 7.67 14.92
C ILE A 79 -16.66 8.16 14.50
#